data_AF-A0A8D6U9B5-F1
#
_entry.id   AF-A0A8D6U9B5-F1
#
_cell.length_a   1.000
_cell.length_b   1.000
_cell.length_c   1.000
_cell.angle_alpha   90.00
_cell.angle_beta   90.00
_cell.angle_gamma   90.00
#
_symmetry.space_group_name_H-M   'P 1'
#
loop_
_entity.id
_entity.type
_entity.pdbx_description
1 polymer ?
#
loop_
_entity_poly.entity_id
_entity_poly.type
_entity_poly.pdbx_seq_one_letter_code
_entity_poly.pdbx_strand_id
1 'polypeptide(L)'
;MNVFIKRLLFLLGVVLVLLLARFTYHRLALQREKASINPPVGQNGAVNGYKISVFVKGQGSQTLVFLSGAGTASPILDFKDVYDGFSKEYKIVVVERAGYGYSEDTSTSSDVSVILSETRQSLAKSTSIRSIYYSFSFDGLLRDASMTRKTTQVK
;
A
#
# COMPACT_ATOMS: atom_id res chain seq x y z
N MET A 1 2.28 48.02 -33.57
CA MET A 1 1.46 47.29 -32.57
C MET A 1 1.07 45.88 -33.03
N ASN A 2 0.55 45.71 -34.24
CA ASN A 2 0.01 44.42 -34.72
C ASN A 2 1.02 43.26 -34.80
N VAL A 3 2.31 43.55 -35.05
CA VAL A 3 3.36 42.51 -35.15
C VAL A 3 3.67 41.88 -33.79
N PHE A 4 3.70 42.68 -32.72
CA PHE A 4 3.91 42.18 -31.35
C PHE A 4 2.73 41.34 -30.86
N ILE A 5 1.49 41.79 -31.13
CA ILE A 5 0.28 41.04 -30.79
C ILE A 5 0.25 39.68 -31.51
N LYS A 6 0.61 39.61 -32.79
CA LYS A 6 0.71 38.35 -33.54
C LYS A 6 1.74 37.38 -32.93
N ARG A 7 2.91 37.89 -32.52
CA ARG A 7 3.94 37.07 -31.86
C ARG A 7 3.48 36.58 -30.49
N LEU A 8 2.79 37.41 -29.71
CA LEU A 8 2.22 37.04 -28.41
C LEU A 8 1.13 35.97 -28.55
N LEU A 9 0.22 36.12 -29.51
CA LEU A 9 -0.82 35.12 -29.80
C LEU A 9 -0.24 33.80 -30.28
N PHE A 10 0.81 33.83 -31.09
CA PHE A 10 1.53 32.63 -31.50
C PHE A 10 2.14 31.90 -30.30
N LEU A 11 2.82 32.63 -29.41
CA LEU A 11 3.42 32.05 -28.20
C LEU A 11 2.36 31.46 -27.27
N LEU A 12 1.23 32.16 -27.08
CA LEU A 12 0.09 31.65 -26.32
C LEU A 12 -0.48 30.37 -26.94
N GLY A 13 -0.60 30.32 -28.27
CA GLY A 13 -1.04 29.14 -29.00
C GLY A 13 -0.09 27.95 -28.79
N VAL A 14 1.23 28.18 -28.85
CA VAL A 14 2.23 27.14 -28.57
C VAL A 14 2.09 26.61 -27.14
N VAL A 15 1.95 27.50 -26.15
CA VAL A 15 1.75 27.10 -24.74
C VAL A 15 0.47 26.27 -24.60
N LEU A 16 -0.63 26.69 -25.23
CA LEU A 16 -1.89 25.96 -25.19
C LEU A 16 -1.76 24.55 -25.80
N VAL A 17 -1.07 24.42 -26.94
CA VAL A 17 -0.80 23.13 -27.59
C VAL A 17 0.03 22.22 -26.67
N LEU A 18 1.08 22.74 -26.03
CA LEU A 18 1.90 21.97 -25.10
C LEU A 18 1.10 21.49 -23.88
N LEU A 19 0.22 22.33 -23.33
CA LEU A 19 -0.66 21.95 -22.22
C LEU A 19 -1.66 20.86 -22.63
N LEU A 20 -2.26 20.98 -23.82
CA LEU A 20 -3.18 19.97 -24.34
C LEU A 20 -2.48 18.64 -24.58
N ALA A 21 -1.29 18.65 -25.19
CA ALA A 21 -0.49 17.44 -25.41
C ALA A 21 -0.09 16.77 -24.08
N ARG A 22 0.32 17.55 -23.08
CA ARG A 22 0.63 17.01 -21.74
C ARG A 22 -0.60 16.42 -21.08
N PHE A 23 -1.74 17.09 -21.17
CA PHE A 23 -2.99 16.62 -20.57
C PHE A 23 -3.44 15.30 -21.19
N THR A 24 -3.43 15.18 -22.52
CA THR A 24 -3.82 13.94 -23.19
C THR A 24 -2.85 12.80 -22.87
N TYR A 25 -1.53 13.06 -22.89
CA TYR A 25 -0.53 12.09 -22.47
C TYR A 25 -0.75 11.60 -21.04
N HIS A 26 -0.96 12.53 -20.10
CA HIS A 26 -1.23 12.18 -18.70
C HIS A 26 -2.50 11.35 -18.53
N ARG A 27 -3.58 11.67 -19.26
CA ARG A 27 -4.81 10.88 -19.24
C ARG A 27 -4.60 9.47 -19.79
N LEU A 28 -3.85 9.32 -20.87
CA LEU A 28 -3.51 8.00 -21.44
C LEU A 28 -2.61 7.19 -20.50
N ALA A 29 -1.61 7.84 -19.88
CA ALA A 29 -0.74 7.21 -18.89
C ALA A 29 -1.55 6.69 -17.69
N LEU A 30 -2.44 7.51 -17.13
CA LEU A 30 -3.34 7.11 -16.04
C LEU A 30 -4.23 5.92 -16.42
N GLN A 31 -4.72 5.84 -17.65
CA GLN A 31 -5.52 4.69 -18.10
C GLN A 31 -4.67 3.41 -18.20
N ARG A 32 -3.43 3.52 -18.68
CA ARG A 32 -2.49 2.38 -18.73
C ARG A 32 -2.09 1.91 -17.34
N GLU A 33 -1.81 2.84 -16.43
CA GLU A 33 -1.51 2.53 -15.02
C GLU A 33 -2.69 1.82 -14.36
N LYS A 34 -3.92 2.35 -14.50
CA LYS A 34 -5.13 1.69 -13.98
C LYS A 34 -5.33 0.27 -14.51
N ALA A 35 -5.04 0.04 -15.79
CA ALA A 35 -5.14 -1.29 -16.40
C ALA A 35 -4.02 -2.25 -15.95
N SER A 36 -2.87 -1.73 -15.51
CA SER A 36 -1.79 -2.53 -14.95
C SER A 36 -1.98 -2.83 -13.46
N ILE A 37 -2.73 -1.98 -12.75
CA ILE A 37 -2.98 -2.07 -11.30
C ILE A 37 -4.26 -2.86 -11.01
N ASN A 38 -5.22 -2.92 -11.95
CA ASN A 38 -6.41 -3.77 -11.89
C ASN A 38 -6.23 -5.02 -12.76
N PRO A 39 -6.42 -6.25 -12.26
CA PRO A 39 -7.15 -6.61 -11.05
C PRO A 39 -6.34 -6.45 -9.76
N PRO A 40 -7.01 -6.22 -8.61
CA PRO A 40 -6.36 -6.07 -7.32
C PRO A 40 -5.42 -7.25 -7.05
N VAL A 41 -4.20 -6.92 -6.65
CA VAL A 41 -3.18 -7.91 -6.35
C VAL A 41 -3.43 -8.40 -4.92
N GLY A 42 -3.89 -9.65 -4.77
CA GLY A 42 -4.16 -10.26 -3.46
C GLY A 42 -5.56 -10.87 -3.34
N GLN A 43 -5.74 -11.68 -2.29
CA GLN A 43 -7.03 -12.19 -1.86
C GLN A 43 -7.66 -11.20 -0.88
N ASN A 44 -8.84 -10.69 -1.24
CA ASN A 44 -9.59 -9.79 -0.39
C ASN A 44 -10.40 -10.57 0.64
N GLY A 45 -9.98 -10.51 1.91
CA GLY A 45 -10.72 -11.09 3.03
C GLY A 45 -11.51 -10.01 3.75
N ALA A 46 -12.82 -10.23 3.96
CA ALA A 46 -13.62 -9.31 4.77
C ALA A 46 -13.20 -9.41 6.25
N VAL A 47 -12.81 -8.30 6.86
CA VAL A 47 -12.42 -8.16 8.27
C VAL A 47 -13.17 -6.95 8.82
N ASN A 48 -13.87 -7.09 9.93
CA ASN A 48 -14.66 -6.01 10.55
C ASN A 48 -15.63 -5.26 9.60
N GLY A 49 -16.17 -5.96 8.58
CA GLY A 49 -17.18 -5.40 7.67
C GLY A 49 -16.63 -4.69 6.43
N TYR A 50 -15.31 -4.61 6.27
CA TYR A 50 -14.66 -4.04 5.09
C TYR A 50 -13.58 -5.00 4.56
N LYS A 51 -13.10 -4.78 3.33
CA LYS A 51 -12.13 -5.69 2.69
C LYS A 51 -10.69 -5.33 2.97
N ILE A 52 -9.92 -6.33 3.39
CA ILE A 52 -8.47 -6.28 3.55
C ILE A 52 -7.82 -7.11 2.43
N SER A 53 -6.89 -6.51 1.69
CA SER A 53 -6.09 -7.20 0.69
C SER A 53 -4.94 -7.95 1.35
N VAL A 54 -4.85 -9.25 1.04
CA VAL A 54 -3.75 -10.12 1.46
C VAL A 54 -3.11 -10.74 0.24
N PHE A 55 -1.87 -10.38 -0.05
CA PHE A 55 -1.10 -10.98 -1.14
C PHE A 55 -0.30 -12.17 -0.65
N VAL A 56 -0.29 -13.24 -1.44
CA VAL A 56 0.46 -14.48 -1.13
C VAL A 56 1.29 -14.89 -2.34
N LYS A 57 2.58 -15.16 -2.13
CA LYS A 57 3.51 -15.60 -3.19
C LYS A 57 4.49 -16.65 -2.67
N GLY A 58 4.87 -17.60 -3.52
CA GLY A 58 5.79 -18.68 -3.16
C GLY A 58 5.11 -19.85 -2.44
N GLN A 59 5.82 -20.97 -2.33
CA GLN A 59 5.32 -22.23 -1.75
C GLN A 59 6.26 -22.81 -0.67
N GLY A 60 7.17 -21.99 -0.14
CA GLY A 60 8.09 -22.42 0.90
C GLY A 60 7.38 -22.91 2.17
N SER A 61 8.04 -23.81 2.92
CA SER A 61 7.51 -24.36 4.16
C SER A 61 7.50 -23.33 5.31
N GLN A 62 8.39 -22.36 5.26
CA GLN A 62 8.45 -21.21 6.17
C GLN A 62 7.71 -20.01 5.57
N THR A 63 6.91 -19.33 6.39
CA THR A 63 6.13 -18.17 5.97
C THR A 63 6.79 -16.87 6.47
N LEU A 64 6.95 -15.89 5.58
CA LEU A 64 7.37 -14.53 5.89
C LEU A 64 6.18 -13.60 5.72
N VAL A 65 5.84 -12.83 6.74
CA VAL A 65 4.66 -11.96 6.76
C VAL A 65 5.08 -10.49 6.77
N PHE A 66 4.84 -9.76 5.69
CA PHE A 66 5.11 -8.33 5.60
C PHE A 66 3.87 -7.53 5.96
N LEU A 67 4.05 -6.47 6.74
CA LEU A 67 2.99 -5.59 7.22
C LEU A 67 3.25 -4.15 6.80
N SER A 68 2.19 -3.37 6.67
CA SER A 68 2.28 -1.93 6.39
C SER A 68 3.00 -1.16 7.50
N GLY A 69 3.98 -0.34 7.10
CA GLY A 69 4.47 0.78 7.90
C GLY A 69 3.54 1.99 7.79
N ALA A 70 3.70 2.97 8.68
CA ALA A 70 3.00 4.25 8.56
C ALA A 70 3.55 5.04 7.35
N GLY A 71 2.64 5.62 6.55
CA GLY A 71 2.99 6.45 5.39
C GLY A 71 3.33 5.70 4.09
N THR A 72 3.29 4.36 4.11
CA THR A 72 3.41 3.49 2.93
C THR A 72 2.15 3.61 2.06
N ALA A 73 2.27 3.71 0.74
CA ALA A 73 1.09 3.78 -0.15
C ALA A 73 0.49 2.40 -0.42
N SER A 74 1.32 1.41 -0.75
CA SER A 74 0.93 0.00 -0.93
C SER A 74 2.09 -0.90 -0.53
N PRO A 75 2.03 -1.60 0.61
CA PRO A 75 3.07 -2.55 1.02
C PRO A 75 3.32 -3.66 0.00
N ILE A 76 2.29 -4.07 -0.77
CA ILE A 76 2.44 -5.07 -1.82
C ILE A 76 3.39 -4.55 -2.91
N LEU A 77 3.28 -3.29 -3.30
CA LEU A 77 4.14 -2.72 -4.32
C LEU A 77 5.50 -2.31 -3.74
N ASP A 78 5.52 -1.74 -2.54
CA ASP A 78 6.72 -1.21 -1.89
C ASP A 78 7.74 -2.32 -1.55
N PHE A 79 7.27 -3.52 -1.22
CA PHE A 79 8.14 -4.66 -0.90
C PHE A 79 8.36 -5.62 -2.07
N LYS A 80 7.92 -5.29 -3.28
CA LYS A 80 7.92 -6.22 -4.41
C LYS A 80 9.29 -6.83 -4.69
N ASP A 81 10.31 -5.99 -4.82
CA ASP A 81 11.66 -6.45 -5.14
C ASP A 81 12.25 -7.28 -3.99
N VAL A 82 11.89 -6.97 -2.75
CA VAL A 82 12.32 -7.70 -1.55
C VAL A 82 11.71 -9.10 -1.55
N TYR A 83 10.38 -9.19 -1.63
CA TYR A 83 9.73 -10.50 -1.55
C TYR A 83 9.95 -11.35 -2.82
N ASP A 84 10.22 -10.74 -3.97
CA ASP A 84 10.55 -11.49 -5.19
C ASP A 84 11.82 -12.32 -5.00
N GLY A 85 12.83 -11.78 -4.30
CA GLY A 85 14.03 -12.51 -3.91
C GLY A 85 13.75 -13.71 -3.01
N PHE A 86 12.94 -13.50 -1.95
CA PHE A 86 12.66 -14.54 -0.95
C PHE A 86 11.61 -15.58 -1.38
N SER A 87 10.74 -15.25 -2.35
CA SER A 87 9.63 -16.11 -2.77
C SER A 87 10.03 -17.45 -3.37
N LYS A 88 11.32 -17.63 -3.69
CA LYS A 88 11.89 -18.90 -4.16
C LYS A 88 12.02 -19.94 -3.04
N GLU A 89 12.27 -19.49 -1.82
CA GLU A 89 12.54 -20.35 -0.66
C GLU A 89 11.44 -20.28 0.40
N TYR A 90 10.76 -19.14 0.47
CA TYR A 90 9.76 -18.83 1.50
C TYR A 90 8.37 -18.62 0.89
N LYS A 91 7.34 -18.91 1.67
CA LYS A 91 5.99 -18.43 1.40
C LYS A 91 5.86 -17.00 1.93
N ILE A 92 5.64 -16.05 1.05
CA ILE A 92 5.46 -14.64 1.38
C ILE A 92 3.97 -14.36 1.54
N VAL A 93 3.61 -13.65 2.62
CA VAL A 93 2.29 -13.08 2.84
C VAL A 93 2.47 -11.59 3.09
N VAL A 94 1.76 -10.73 2.35
CA VAL A 94 1.76 -9.27 2.57
C VAL A 94 0.35 -8.86 2.92
N VAL A 95 0.16 -8.22 4.08
CA VAL A 95 -1.14 -7.73 4.53
C VAL A 95 -1.18 -6.22 4.41
N GLU A 96 -2.14 -5.71 3.63
CA GLU A 96 -2.39 -4.28 3.53
C GLU A 96 -3.48 -3.87 4.52
N ARG A 97 -3.17 -2.97 5.45
CA ARG A 97 -4.17 -2.46 6.40
C ARG A 97 -5.27 -1.69 5.69
N ALA A 98 -6.39 -1.48 6.37
CA ALA A 98 -7.45 -0.63 5.86
C ALA A 98 -6.92 0.78 5.53
N GLY A 99 -7.31 1.32 4.37
CA GLY A 99 -6.80 2.58 3.84
C GLY A 99 -5.40 2.54 3.22
N TYR A 100 -4.87 1.35 2.92
CA TYR A 100 -3.59 1.16 2.23
C TYR A 100 -3.77 0.30 0.98
N GLY A 101 -3.09 0.68 -0.11
CA GLY A 101 -3.01 -0.09 -1.35
C GLY A 101 -4.38 -0.50 -1.91
N TYR A 102 -4.61 -1.81 -1.94
CA TYR A 102 -5.81 -2.46 -2.46
C TYR A 102 -6.87 -2.76 -1.39
N SER A 103 -6.60 -2.48 -0.12
CA SER A 103 -7.58 -2.59 0.96
C SER A 103 -8.58 -1.44 0.91
N GLU A 104 -9.82 -1.68 1.36
CA GLU A 104 -10.84 -0.65 1.44
C GLU A 104 -10.48 0.40 2.51
N ASP A 105 -10.84 1.65 2.24
CA ASP A 105 -10.76 2.73 3.22
C ASP A 105 -11.74 2.48 4.36
N THR A 106 -11.35 2.87 5.57
CA THR A 106 -12.21 2.78 6.75
C THR A 106 -12.15 4.03 7.60
N SER A 107 -13.25 4.34 8.27
CA SER A 107 -13.33 5.35 9.32
C SER A 107 -13.07 4.79 10.72
N THR A 108 -12.77 3.49 10.83
CA THR A 108 -12.44 2.87 12.12
C THR A 108 -11.14 3.40 12.70
N SER A 109 -11.07 3.42 14.03
CA SER A 109 -9.93 3.91 14.79
C SER A 109 -8.61 3.25 14.35
N SER A 110 -7.61 4.06 14.03
CA SER A 110 -6.23 3.60 13.76
C SER A 110 -5.44 3.25 15.02
N ASP A 111 -6.14 2.85 16.09
CA ASP A 111 -5.51 2.39 17.31
C ASP A 111 -4.76 1.08 17.05
N VAL A 112 -3.62 0.92 17.71
CA VAL A 112 -2.71 -0.22 17.56
C VAL A 112 -3.44 -1.52 17.91
N SER A 113 -4.31 -1.48 18.92
CA SER A 113 -5.12 -2.63 19.36
C SER A 113 -6.03 -3.15 18.24
N VAL A 114 -6.70 -2.23 17.53
CA VAL A 114 -7.61 -2.51 16.41
C VAL A 114 -6.83 -3.07 15.23
N ILE A 115 -5.78 -2.38 14.80
CA ILE A 115 -4.91 -2.81 13.68
C ILE A 115 -4.34 -4.21 13.93
N LEU A 116 -3.92 -4.48 15.16
CA LEU A 116 -3.35 -5.77 15.53
C LEU A 116 -4.40 -6.89 15.50
N SER A 117 -5.62 -6.61 15.96
CA SER A 117 -6.74 -7.55 15.90
C SER A 117 -7.11 -7.91 14.45
N GLU A 118 -7.12 -6.91 13.57
CA GLU A 118 -7.46 -7.05 12.15
C GLU A 118 -6.37 -7.79 11.38
N THR A 119 -5.11 -7.49 11.68
CA THR A 119 -3.96 -8.22 11.14
C THR A 119 -4.03 -9.69 11.53
N ARG A 120 -4.30 -10.02 12.80
CA ARG A 120 -4.43 -11.41 13.23
C ARG A 120 -5.61 -12.12 12.56
N GLN A 121 -6.75 -11.45 12.41
CA GLN A 121 -7.94 -12.03 11.80
C GLN A 121 -7.76 -12.27 10.29
N SER A 122 -7.18 -11.31 9.56
CA SER A 122 -6.87 -11.47 8.12
C SER A 122 -5.88 -12.61 7.90
N LEU A 123 -4.82 -12.68 8.71
CA LEU A 123 -3.83 -13.74 8.67
C LEU A 123 -4.43 -15.12 8.96
N ALA A 124 -5.26 -15.24 10.00
CA ALA A 124 -5.94 -16.50 10.34
C ALA A 124 -6.85 -17.01 9.21
N LYS A 125 -7.45 -16.10 8.43
CA LYS A 125 -8.28 -16.45 7.27
C LYS A 125 -7.45 -16.87 6.05
N SER A 126 -6.25 -16.30 5.91
CA SER A 126 -5.43 -16.47 4.70
C SER A 126 -4.40 -17.60 4.81
N THR A 127 -3.89 -17.93 6.01
CA THR A 127 -2.82 -18.94 6.18
C THR A 127 -2.71 -19.47 7.62
N SER A 128 -2.28 -20.73 7.78
CA SER A 128 -1.75 -21.27 9.04
C SER A 128 -0.29 -20.83 9.23
N ILE A 129 -0.06 -19.84 10.10
CA ILE A 129 1.25 -19.17 10.23
C ILE A 129 2.13 -19.85 11.26
N ARG A 130 3.41 -20.03 10.90
CA ARG A 130 4.45 -20.58 11.79
C ARG A 130 5.59 -19.60 12.10
N SER A 131 5.69 -18.47 11.39
CA SER A 131 6.67 -17.40 11.66
C SER A 131 6.20 -16.06 11.07
N ILE A 132 6.52 -14.93 11.72
CA ILE A 132 6.13 -13.56 11.34
C ILE A 132 7.40 -12.70 11.31
N TYR A 133 7.65 -11.99 10.22
CA TYR A 133 8.82 -11.11 10.06
C TYR A 133 8.35 -9.66 9.86
N TYR A 134 8.47 -8.84 10.90
CA TYR A 134 8.08 -7.43 10.84
C TYR A 134 9.08 -6.60 10.01
N SER A 135 8.60 -5.96 8.94
CA SER A 135 9.33 -4.87 8.28
C SER A 135 8.99 -3.53 8.94
N PHE A 136 10.04 -2.76 9.24
CA PHE A 136 10.09 -1.73 10.30
C PHE A 136 9.86 -0.33 9.72
N SER A 137 8.95 0.45 10.31
CA SER A 137 8.97 1.92 10.24
C SER A 137 9.16 2.45 11.66
N PHE A 138 10.07 3.41 11.86
CA PHE A 138 10.52 3.93 13.17
C PHE A 138 9.38 4.36 14.10
N ASP A 139 8.25 4.82 13.53
CA ASP A 139 7.08 5.28 14.28
C ASP A 139 6.35 4.13 15.01
N GLY A 140 6.43 2.90 14.47
CA GLY A 140 5.89 1.69 15.11
C GLY A 140 6.65 1.31 16.39
N LEU A 141 7.96 1.54 16.43
CA LEU A 141 8.82 1.20 17.57
C LEU A 141 8.54 2.12 18.78
N LEU A 142 8.36 3.42 18.54
CA LEU A 142 8.07 4.37 19.60
C LEU A 142 6.70 4.10 20.23
N ARG A 143 5.72 3.69 19.42
CA ARG A 143 4.38 3.34 19.89
C ARG A 143 4.35 2.02 20.66
N ASP A 144 5.06 1.00 20.22
CA ASP A 144 5.15 -0.29 20.92
C ASP A 144 5.91 -0.15 22.26
N ALA A 145 7.04 0.58 22.26
CA ALA A 145 7.79 0.88 23.49
C ALA A 145 6.97 1.71 24.50
N SER A 146 6.06 2.57 24.02
CA SER A 146 5.13 3.32 24.88
C SER A 146 4.07 2.43 25.53
N MET A 147 3.65 1.36 24.84
CA MET A 147 2.67 0.38 25.32
C MET A 147 3.28 -0.58 26.34
N THR A 148 4.51 -1.04 26.14
CA THR A 148 5.22 -1.91 27.11
C THR A 148 5.47 -1.19 28.45
N ARG A 149 5.63 0.15 28.43
CA ARG A 149 5.75 0.93 29.68
C ARG A 149 4.44 1.05 30.45
N LYS A 150 3.28 1.07 29.79
CA LYS A 150 1.98 1.20 30.47
C LYS A 150 1.51 -0.09 31.14
N THR A 151 1.93 -1.25 30.65
CA THR A 151 1.60 -2.55 31.28
C THR A 151 2.47 -2.90 32.48
N THR A 152 3.59 -2.20 32.71
CA THR A 152 4.48 -2.46 33.85
C THR A 152 4.13 -1.62 35.09
N GLN A 153 3.22 -0.64 34.98
CA GLN A 153 2.79 0.24 36.09
C GLN A 153 1.44 -0.13 36.70
N VAL A 154 0.90 -1.31 36.38
CA VAL A 154 -0.26 -1.89 37.09
C VAL A 154 0.20 -3.17 37.78
N LYS A 155 0.83 -3.01 38.95
CA LYS A 155 0.88 -4.02 39.97
C LYS A 155 0.93 -3.38 41.35
#